data_AF-A0AAU9UF67-F1
#
_entry.id   AF-A0AAU9UF67-F1
#
_cell.length_a   1.000
_cell.length_b   1.000
_cell.length_c   1.000
_cell.angle_alpha   90.00
_cell.angle_beta   90.00
_cell.angle_gamma   90.00
#
_symmetry.space_group_name_H-M   'P 1'
#
loop_
_entity.id
_entity.type
_entity.pdbx_description
1 polymer ?
#
loop_
_entity_poly.entity_id
_entity_poly.type
_entity_poly.pdbx_seq_one_letter_code
_entity_poly.pdbx_strand_id
1 'polypeptide(L)'
;MYAYSKPVPILFVSATSLVTYAGERYDFILEANNEIDNYWIRFRGLMDCDERFTKAKQVAVLHYEGAIESEPTGDPTWEELHNEGLQLNALNKGEEEDETISVAEMKSLQGYDDSLKEIADYQFYVAYDFYAKNNSHFHRSPYYGYYQVPDPLDRLYTPQLNHISMKMPSSPLLLARPSPDNFCNASSIDESCKEGYCECSHVLSVRKNAVVEVIIVDEGVTFDANHPFHLHGHNFRVVGMRRLANETTIEEVKAFDEAGLLKRNLKNAPLKDTVTVPDGGYTVIRFKADNPGYWLFHCHIEFHVEVGMALVFKVGEDKDMAPVPRDFPTCGNYMPDNMLEHATTPKPNANDGKVISITHWWPVVYVNNTTSSAVVLKPAYVVLWFLWFLHFGIKT
;
A
#
# COMPACT_ATOMS: atom_id res chain seq x y z
N MET A 1 9.39 -6.12 10.78
CA MET A 1 8.30 -6.50 11.69
C MET A 1 7.27 -7.22 10.84
N TYR A 2 7.16 -8.55 10.96
CA TYR A 2 6.20 -9.32 10.17
C TYR A 2 4.92 -9.43 10.99
N ALA A 3 3.88 -8.67 10.62
CA ALA A 3 2.54 -8.86 11.15
C ALA A 3 1.92 -10.05 10.39
N TYR A 4 1.92 -11.23 11.00
CA TYR A 4 1.20 -12.39 10.47
C TYR A 4 -0.24 -12.31 10.96
N SER A 5 -1.15 -11.78 10.15
CA SER A 5 -2.59 -11.94 10.38
C SER A 5 -2.97 -13.37 9.95
N LYS A 6 -3.64 -14.13 10.83
CA LYS A 6 -4.20 -15.42 10.43
C LYS A 6 -5.32 -15.17 9.41
N PRO A 7 -5.46 -15.98 8.35
CA PRO A 7 -6.60 -15.91 7.45
C PRO A 7 -7.90 -16.03 8.26
N VAL A 8 -8.85 -15.12 8.02
CA VAL A 8 -10.16 -15.15 8.69
C VAL A 8 -11.14 -15.81 7.75
N PRO A 9 -11.78 -16.93 8.14
CA PRO A 9 -12.68 -17.65 7.25
C PRO A 9 -13.87 -16.79 6.81
N ILE A 10 -14.24 -16.91 5.54
CA ILE A 10 -15.44 -16.33 4.94
C ILE A 10 -16.45 -17.42 4.58
N LEU A 11 -17.72 -17.04 4.47
CA LEU A 11 -18.76 -17.87 3.86
C LEU A 11 -18.38 -18.10 2.39
N PHE A 12 -18.51 -19.34 1.92
CA PHE A 12 -18.05 -19.73 0.59
C PHE A 12 -18.66 -18.85 -0.51
N VAL A 13 -17.78 -18.35 -1.38
CA VAL A 13 -18.13 -17.66 -2.62
C VAL A 13 -17.60 -18.49 -3.77
N SER A 14 -18.49 -18.88 -4.69
CA SER A 14 -18.10 -19.58 -5.93
C SER A 14 -17.89 -18.54 -7.01
N ALA A 15 -16.68 -18.46 -7.56
CA ALA A 15 -16.30 -17.50 -8.60
C ALA A 15 -15.43 -18.18 -9.66
N THR A 16 -15.41 -17.64 -10.88
CA THR A 16 -14.59 -18.16 -11.98
C THR A 16 -13.20 -17.53 -12.01
N SER A 17 -13.05 -16.35 -11.42
CA SER A 17 -11.78 -15.65 -11.26
C SER A 17 -11.78 -14.77 -10.00
N LEU A 18 -10.58 -14.41 -9.55
CA LEU A 18 -10.39 -13.47 -8.45
C LEU A 18 -9.32 -12.46 -8.82
N VAL A 19 -9.51 -11.22 -8.39
CA VAL A 19 -8.49 -10.18 -8.42
C VAL A 19 -7.93 -10.01 -7.01
N THR A 20 -6.61 -9.99 -6.91
CA THR A 20 -5.89 -9.77 -5.65
C THR A 20 -4.98 -8.58 -5.80
N TYR A 21 -4.97 -7.71 -4.80
CA TYR A 21 -4.09 -6.54 -4.78
C TYR A 21 -2.89 -6.77 -3.85
N ALA A 22 -1.90 -5.88 -3.94
CA ALA A 22 -0.72 -5.93 -3.07
C ALA A 22 -1.14 -5.92 -1.59
N GLY A 23 -0.62 -6.87 -0.81
CA GLY A 23 -0.93 -7.05 0.61
C GLY A 23 -2.09 -8.02 0.89
N GLU A 24 -2.92 -8.35 -0.10
CA GLU A 24 -4.02 -9.30 0.07
C GLU A 24 -3.60 -10.76 -0.02
N ARG A 25 -4.40 -11.63 0.60
CA ARG A 25 -4.21 -13.08 0.66
C ARG A 25 -5.57 -13.75 0.53
N TYR A 26 -5.65 -14.78 -0.30
CA TYR A 26 -6.85 -15.57 -0.54
C TYR A 26 -6.53 -17.06 -0.43
N ASP A 27 -7.36 -17.78 0.30
CA ASP A 27 -7.43 -19.23 0.26
C ASP A 27 -8.67 -19.62 -0.53
N PHE A 28 -8.54 -20.60 -1.43
CA PHE A 28 -9.65 -21.11 -2.21
C PHE A 28 -9.57 -22.62 -2.34
N ILE A 29 -10.72 -23.24 -2.60
CA ILE A 29 -10.83 -24.66 -2.90
C ILE A 29 -11.03 -24.77 -4.40
N LEU A 30 -10.19 -25.58 -5.05
CA LEU A 30 -10.35 -25.97 -6.44
C LEU A 30 -10.94 -27.38 -6.49
N GLU A 31 -12.06 -27.55 -7.18
CA GLU A 31 -12.63 -28.87 -7.45
C GLU A 31 -11.98 -29.45 -8.72
N ALA A 32 -11.13 -30.46 -8.55
CA ALA A 32 -10.37 -31.08 -9.63
C ALA A 32 -11.15 -32.25 -10.28
N ASN A 33 -12.31 -31.95 -10.86
CA ASN A 33 -13.26 -32.94 -11.39
C ASN A 33 -13.27 -33.04 -12.94
N ASN A 34 -12.33 -32.38 -13.61
CA ASN A 34 -12.17 -32.46 -15.06
C ASN A 34 -11.53 -33.79 -15.48
N GLU A 35 -11.44 -34.03 -16.80
CA GLU A 35 -10.71 -35.18 -17.36
C GLU A 35 -9.24 -35.19 -16.92
N ILE A 36 -8.59 -36.35 -16.96
CA ILE A 36 -7.17 -36.47 -16.59
C ILE A 36 -6.33 -35.82 -17.70
N ASP A 37 -5.92 -34.57 -17.47
CA ASP A 37 -5.09 -33.77 -18.39
C ASP A 37 -4.30 -32.68 -17.63
N ASN A 38 -3.61 -31.82 -18.39
CA ASN A 38 -2.91 -30.64 -17.92
C ASN A 38 -3.77 -29.38 -18.17
N TYR A 39 -3.85 -28.50 -17.19
CA TYR A 39 -4.64 -27.27 -17.26
C TYR A 39 -3.80 -26.02 -16.99
N TRP A 40 -4.10 -24.92 -17.69
CA TRP A 40 -3.46 -23.63 -17.43
C TRP A 40 -4.03 -22.96 -16.17
N ILE A 41 -3.15 -22.62 -15.21
CA ILE A 41 -3.39 -21.61 -14.19
C ILE A 41 -2.88 -20.28 -14.75
N ARG A 42 -3.73 -19.25 -14.73
CA ARG A 42 -3.54 -18.01 -15.47
C ARG A 42 -3.45 -16.81 -14.52
N PHE A 43 -2.46 -15.95 -14.74
CA PHE A 43 -2.28 -14.69 -14.04
C PHE A 43 -2.21 -13.57 -15.07
N ARG A 44 -3.16 -12.64 -14.99
CA ARG A 44 -3.24 -11.47 -15.85
C ARG A 44 -2.88 -10.24 -15.04
N GLY A 45 -1.93 -9.46 -15.53
CA GLY A 45 -1.62 -8.15 -15.00
C GLY A 45 -2.73 -7.15 -15.34
N LEU A 46 -3.10 -6.33 -14.35
CA LEU A 46 -4.05 -5.23 -14.46
C LEU A 46 -3.32 -3.88 -14.33
N MET A 47 -4.00 -2.76 -14.57
CA MET A 47 -3.44 -1.42 -14.36
C MET A 47 -2.19 -1.18 -15.22
N ASP A 48 -1.05 -0.85 -14.63
CA ASP A 48 0.24 -0.65 -15.34
C ASP A 48 0.74 -1.91 -16.07
N CYS A 49 0.07 -3.04 -15.84
CA CYS A 49 0.35 -4.32 -16.48
C CYS A 49 -0.68 -4.70 -17.57
N ASP A 50 -1.63 -3.82 -17.87
CA ASP A 50 -2.65 -4.08 -18.88
C ASP A 50 -2.24 -3.66 -20.30
N GLU A 51 -3.21 -3.68 -21.21
CA GLU A 51 -3.06 -3.33 -22.63
C GLU A 51 -2.57 -1.92 -22.91
N ARG A 52 -2.71 -1.00 -21.96
CA ARG A 52 -2.19 0.38 -22.06
C ARG A 52 -0.66 0.42 -21.98
N PHE A 53 -0.03 -0.61 -21.41
CA PHE A 53 1.40 -0.61 -21.12
C PHE A 53 2.11 -1.89 -21.57
N THR A 54 2.11 -2.94 -20.74
CA THR A 54 3.01 -4.10 -20.91
C THR A 54 2.31 -5.39 -21.30
N LYS A 55 0.98 -5.48 -21.17
CA LYS A 55 0.23 -6.74 -21.32
C LYS A 55 0.89 -7.89 -20.54
N ALA A 56 1.34 -7.62 -19.32
CA ALA A 56 2.05 -8.59 -18.53
C ALA A 56 1.11 -9.77 -18.15
N LYS A 57 1.60 -10.98 -18.39
CA LYS A 57 0.92 -12.25 -18.08
C LYS A 57 1.91 -13.24 -17.50
N GLN A 58 1.40 -14.15 -16.68
CA GLN A 58 2.14 -15.31 -16.19
C GLN A 58 1.23 -16.53 -16.16
N VAL A 59 1.80 -17.71 -16.31
CA VAL A 59 1.06 -18.98 -16.27
C VAL A 59 1.78 -20.01 -15.42
N ALA A 60 1.00 -20.98 -14.94
CA ALA A 60 1.48 -22.20 -14.32
C ALA A 60 0.65 -23.38 -14.86
N VAL A 61 1.15 -24.60 -14.70
CA VAL A 61 0.46 -25.82 -15.14
C VAL A 61 -0.09 -26.55 -13.91
N LEU A 62 -1.39 -26.81 -13.93
CA LEU A 62 -2.04 -27.77 -13.03
C LEU A 62 -2.03 -29.14 -13.72
N HIS A 63 -1.14 -30.01 -13.26
CA HIS A 63 -0.95 -31.36 -13.80
C HIS A 63 -1.75 -32.38 -12.99
N TYR A 64 -2.68 -33.10 -13.61
CA TYR A 64 -3.39 -34.20 -12.95
C TYR A 64 -2.55 -35.47 -12.95
N GLU A 65 -2.61 -36.23 -11.87
CA GLU A 65 -1.92 -37.52 -11.80
C GLU A 65 -2.43 -38.47 -12.90
N GLY A 66 -1.51 -39.00 -13.71
CA GLY A 66 -1.82 -39.85 -14.85
C GLY A 66 -1.94 -39.11 -16.19
N ALA A 67 -1.86 -37.78 -16.20
CA ALA A 67 -1.80 -37.00 -17.44
C ALA A 67 -0.44 -37.20 -18.15
N ILE A 68 -0.41 -36.97 -19.47
CA ILE A 68 0.82 -36.98 -20.25
C ILE A 68 1.70 -35.79 -19.80
N GLU A 69 3.02 -36.01 -19.71
CA GLU A 69 3.97 -34.94 -19.39
C GLU A 69 4.15 -34.01 -20.60
N SER A 70 3.23 -33.05 -20.73
CA SER A 70 3.21 -32.04 -21.79
C SER A 70 2.55 -30.75 -21.29
N GLU A 71 2.85 -29.63 -21.96
CA GLU A 71 2.11 -28.39 -21.71
C GLU A 71 0.64 -28.52 -22.16
N PRO A 72 -0.30 -27.86 -21.48
CA PRO A 72 -1.68 -27.78 -21.94
C PRO A 72 -1.75 -27.20 -23.36
N THR A 73 -2.78 -27.59 -24.12
CA THR A 73 -2.96 -27.08 -25.48
C THR A 73 -3.34 -25.59 -25.52
N GLY A 74 -2.89 -24.89 -26.56
CA GLY A 74 -3.12 -23.46 -26.76
C GLY A 74 -2.09 -22.56 -26.04
N ASP A 75 -1.66 -21.49 -26.69
CA ASP A 75 -0.84 -20.44 -26.06
C ASP A 75 -1.79 -19.44 -25.37
N PRO A 76 -1.77 -19.34 -24.02
CA PRO A 76 -2.67 -18.44 -23.31
C PRO A 76 -2.26 -16.98 -23.55
N THR A 77 -2.87 -16.31 -24.52
CA THR A 77 -2.67 -14.87 -24.80
C THR A 77 -3.23 -14.00 -23.68
N TRP A 78 -2.77 -12.76 -23.53
CA TRP A 78 -3.23 -11.86 -22.45
C TRP A 78 -4.74 -11.58 -22.56
N GLU A 79 -5.23 -11.46 -23.80
CA GLU A 79 -6.63 -11.22 -24.16
C GLU A 79 -7.54 -12.40 -23.75
N GLU A 80 -7.07 -13.64 -23.92
CA GLU A 80 -7.83 -14.87 -23.59
C GLU A 80 -7.82 -15.22 -22.10
N LEU A 81 -7.13 -14.44 -21.25
CA LEU A 81 -7.07 -14.68 -19.80
C LEU A 81 -8.30 -14.17 -19.03
N HIS A 82 -9.25 -13.50 -19.71
CA HIS A 82 -10.52 -13.12 -19.09
C HIS A 82 -11.51 -14.29 -19.19
N ASN A 83 -11.72 -15.00 -18.08
CA ASN A 83 -12.77 -16.01 -18.03
C ASN A 83 -14.13 -15.31 -17.87
N GLU A 84 -15.09 -15.67 -18.71
CA GLU A 84 -16.49 -15.28 -18.53
C GLU A 84 -17.02 -15.86 -17.20
N GLY A 85 -17.80 -15.07 -16.47
CA GLY A 85 -18.44 -15.46 -15.22
C GLY A 85 -18.14 -14.53 -14.05
N LEU A 86 -18.59 -14.93 -12.86
CA LEU A 86 -18.50 -14.11 -11.65
C LEU A 86 -17.04 -13.88 -11.24
N GLN A 87 -16.64 -12.61 -11.15
CA GLN A 87 -15.31 -12.20 -10.69
C GLN A 87 -15.36 -11.68 -9.25
N LEU A 88 -14.45 -12.19 -8.42
CA LEU A 88 -14.26 -11.72 -7.05
C LEU A 88 -13.32 -10.51 -7.01
N ASN A 89 -13.71 -9.47 -6.28
CA ASN A 89 -12.90 -8.29 -5.96
C ASN A 89 -12.38 -7.51 -7.19
N ALA A 90 -13.23 -7.40 -8.21
CA ALA A 90 -12.91 -6.82 -9.50
C ALA A 90 -12.32 -5.39 -9.43
N LEU A 91 -11.57 -5.01 -10.47
CA LEU A 91 -10.90 -3.71 -10.58
C LEU A 91 -11.89 -2.56 -10.73
N ASN A 92 -11.80 -1.57 -9.85
CA ASN A 92 -12.67 -0.38 -9.82
C ASN A 92 -14.17 -0.74 -9.88
N LYS A 93 -14.54 -1.75 -9.07
CA LYS A 93 -15.91 -2.21 -8.86
C LYS A 93 -16.17 -2.37 -7.36
N GLY A 94 -17.35 -1.96 -6.92
CA GLY A 94 -17.88 -2.16 -5.58
C GLY A 94 -19.23 -2.87 -5.60
N GLU A 95 -20.11 -2.50 -4.69
CA GLU A 95 -21.48 -3.05 -4.55
C GLU A 95 -22.47 -2.62 -5.66
N GLU A 96 -22.01 -1.86 -6.66
CA GLU A 96 -22.85 -1.33 -7.73
C GLU A 96 -23.03 -2.25 -8.95
N GLU A 97 -22.35 -3.40 -9.01
CA GLU A 97 -22.22 -4.23 -10.22
C GLU A 97 -22.53 -5.71 -9.97
N ASP A 98 -23.58 -6.22 -10.62
CA ASP A 98 -24.15 -7.56 -10.37
C ASP A 98 -23.25 -8.73 -10.83
N GLU A 99 -22.31 -8.51 -11.74
CA GLU A 99 -21.41 -9.53 -12.29
C GLU A 99 -20.14 -9.75 -11.44
N THR A 100 -20.01 -9.01 -10.35
CA THR A 100 -18.85 -9.07 -9.46
C THR A 100 -19.28 -9.17 -8.02
N ILE A 101 -18.40 -9.70 -7.17
CA ILE A 101 -18.58 -9.65 -5.71
C ILE A 101 -17.40 -8.87 -5.15
N SER A 102 -17.65 -7.69 -4.61
CA SER A 102 -16.65 -6.91 -3.91
C SER A 102 -16.29 -7.53 -2.56
N VAL A 103 -15.17 -7.10 -1.96
CA VAL A 103 -14.82 -7.55 -0.61
C VAL A 103 -15.92 -7.21 0.39
N ALA A 104 -16.53 -6.02 0.33
CA ALA A 104 -17.57 -5.60 1.27
C ALA A 104 -18.81 -6.53 1.30
N GLU A 105 -19.09 -7.21 0.18
CA GLU A 105 -20.22 -8.14 0.04
C GLU A 105 -19.92 -9.54 0.58
N MET A 106 -18.65 -9.87 0.77
CA MET A 106 -18.24 -11.11 1.42
C MET A 106 -18.77 -11.16 2.86
N LYS A 107 -18.96 -12.37 3.38
CA LYS A 107 -19.47 -12.57 4.74
C LYS A 107 -18.44 -13.32 5.55
N SER A 108 -18.01 -12.76 6.67
CA SER A 108 -17.14 -13.47 7.60
C SER A 108 -17.89 -14.60 8.30
N LEU A 109 -17.22 -15.74 8.52
CA LEU A 109 -17.71 -16.76 9.45
C LEU A 109 -17.53 -16.32 10.90
N GLN A 110 -16.60 -15.40 11.16
CA GLN A 110 -16.55 -14.71 12.44
C GLN A 110 -17.73 -13.73 12.50
N GLY A 111 -18.67 -14.01 13.40
CA GLY A 111 -19.84 -13.18 13.62
C GLY A 111 -19.52 -11.80 14.20
N TYR A 112 -20.52 -11.22 14.85
CA TYR A 112 -20.42 -9.89 15.45
C TYR A 112 -19.25 -9.79 16.44
N ASP A 113 -18.51 -8.68 16.36
CA ASP A 113 -17.60 -8.19 17.39
C ASP A 113 -17.81 -6.68 17.58
N ASP A 114 -17.17 -6.09 18.60
CA ASP A 114 -17.39 -4.69 18.96
C ASP A 114 -17.14 -3.69 17.82
N SER A 115 -16.28 -4.01 16.84
CA SER A 115 -16.04 -3.13 15.68
C SER A 115 -17.26 -2.95 14.78
N LEU A 116 -18.26 -3.83 14.90
CA LEU A 116 -19.52 -3.79 14.17
C LEU A 116 -20.67 -3.13 14.96
N LYS A 117 -20.40 -2.50 16.12
CA LYS A 117 -21.45 -1.74 16.83
C LYS A 117 -22.05 -0.66 15.96
N GLU A 118 -23.30 -0.29 16.21
CA GLU A 118 -24.07 0.63 15.36
C GLU A 118 -23.33 1.96 15.10
N ILE A 119 -22.87 2.61 16.18
CA ILE A 119 -22.20 3.93 16.13
C ILE A 119 -20.73 3.76 16.52
N ALA A 120 -19.82 4.14 15.62
CA ALA A 120 -18.38 4.18 15.90
C ALA A 120 -18.04 5.32 16.87
N ASP A 121 -16.98 5.17 17.67
CA ASP A 121 -16.53 6.23 18.59
C ASP A 121 -15.78 7.36 17.87
N TYR A 122 -15.16 7.03 16.74
CA TYR A 122 -14.48 7.95 15.84
C TYR A 122 -14.91 7.65 14.41
N GLN A 123 -15.08 8.71 13.61
CA GLN A 123 -15.28 8.62 12.17
C GLN A 123 -14.29 9.59 11.51
N PHE A 124 -13.48 9.06 10.58
CA PHE A 124 -12.53 9.87 9.80
C PHE A 124 -12.83 9.72 8.31
N TYR A 125 -12.83 10.85 7.61
CA TYR A 125 -12.79 10.87 6.16
C TYR A 125 -11.33 11.05 5.74
N VAL A 126 -10.85 10.14 4.90
CA VAL A 126 -9.50 10.16 4.33
C VAL A 126 -9.66 10.15 2.83
N ALA A 127 -9.73 11.35 2.26
CA ALA A 127 -9.74 11.52 0.81
C ALA A 127 -8.31 11.59 0.30
N TYR A 128 -8.10 11.08 -0.90
CA TYR A 128 -6.80 11.14 -1.55
C TYR A 128 -6.95 11.15 -3.05
N ASP A 129 -5.89 11.63 -3.69
CA ASP A 129 -5.61 11.46 -5.10
C ASP A 129 -4.11 11.72 -5.34
N PHE A 130 -3.71 11.59 -6.59
CA PHE A 130 -2.49 12.12 -7.16
C PHE A 130 -2.69 13.56 -7.62
N TYR A 131 -1.90 14.48 -7.07
CA TYR A 131 -1.98 15.89 -7.43
C TYR A 131 -0.75 16.33 -8.23
N ALA A 132 -0.93 17.18 -9.24
CA ALA A 132 0.14 17.76 -10.05
C ALA A 132 0.96 18.83 -9.31
N LYS A 133 1.46 18.48 -8.11
CA LYS A 133 2.14 19.37 -7.17
C LYS A 133 3.63 19.10 -7.12
N ASN A 134 4.42 20.17 -6.97
CA ASN A 134 5.85 20.07 -6.74
C ASN A 134 6.15 19.57 -5.32
N ASN A 135 6.34 18.27 -5.17
CA ASN A 135 6.87 17.67 -3.95
C ASN A 135 8.37 17.97 -3.81
N SER A 136 8.71 18.99 -3.02
CA SER A 136 10.10 19.42 -2.81
C SER A 136 10.96 18.45 -1.99
N HIS A 137 10.33 17.48 -1.30
CA HIS A 137 11.05 16.41 -0.61
C HIS A 137 11.86 15.57 -1.60
N PHE A 138 11.21 15.20 -2.71
CA PHE A 138 11.76 14.37 -3.78
C PHE A 138 12.25 15.18 -4.98
N HIS A 139 11.68 16.33 -5.29
CA HIS A 139 12.10 17.13 -6.43
C HIS A 139 13.05 18.25 -5.99
N ARG A 140 14.36 17.95 -5.95
CA ARG A 140 15.37 18.89 -5.44
C ARG A 140 15.98 19.73 -6.56
N SER A 141 15.55 20.98 -6.67
CA SER A 141 16.21 21.97 -7.53
C SER A 141 17.59 22.38 -6.97
N PRO A 142 18.63 22.55 -7.80
CA PRO A 142 18.65 22.48 -9.27
C PRO A 142 19.01 21.09 -9.84
N TYR A 143 19.07 20.04 -9.02
CA TYR A 143 19.57 18.72 -9.44
C TYR A 143 18.54 17.93 -10.27
N TYR A 144 17.33 17.82 -9.74
CA TYR A 144 16.19 17.08 -10.32
C TYR A 144 14.88 17.71 -9.85
N GLY A 145 14.72 19.00 -10.15
CA GLY A 145 13.53 19.79 -9.84
C GLY A 145 12.34 19.46 -10.73
N TYR A 146 11.15 19.57 -10.17
CA TYR A 146 9.88 19.23 -10.81
C TYR A 146 9.65 19.93 -12.15
N TYR A 147 9.96 21.23 -12.22
CA TYR A 147 9.81 22.03 -13.44
C TYR A 147 10.98 21.90 -14.43
N GLN A 148 12.03 21.12 -14.10
CA GLN A 148 13.08 20.78 -15.06
C GLN A 148 12.62 19.69 -16.04
N VAL A 149 11.55 18.95 -15.71
CA VAL A 149 10.82 18.09 -16.63
C VAL A 149 9.88 18.98 -17.47
N PRO A 150 10.18 19.20 -18.78
CA PRO A 150 9.49 20.21 -19.57
C PRO A 150 8.03 19.86 -19.80
N ASP A 151 7.75 18.61 -20.13
CA ASP A 151 6.39 18.12 -20.37
C ASP A 151 5.66 17.92 -19.04
N PRO A 152 4.53 18.62 -18.80
CA PRO A 152 3.71 18.39 -17.62
C PRO A 152 3.18 16.96 -17.47
N LEU A 153 3.02 16.22 -18.56
CA LEU A 153 2.54 14.83 -18.55
C LEU A 153 3.60 13.85 -18.04
N ASP A 154 4.88 14.20 -18.21
CA ASP A 154 6.01 13.39 -17.70
C ASP A 154 6.35 13.74 -16.24
N ARG A 155 5.66 14.72 -15.64
CA ARG A 155 5.88 15.10 -14.25
C ARG A 155 5.23 14.11 -13.30
N LEU A 156 5.96 13.74 -12.28
CA LEU A 156 5.47 12.83 -11.26
C LEU A 156 4.42 13.50 -10.37
N TYR A 157 3.23 12.91 -10.34
CA TYR A 157 2.16 13.37 -9.46
C TYR A 157 2.45 12.96 -8.01
N THR A 158 1.99 13.77 -7.07
CA THR A 158 2.24 13.59 -5.65
C THR A 158 0.98 13.10 -4.97
N PRO A 159 0.97 11.89 -4.38
CA PRO A 159 -0.17 11.42 -3.64
C PRO A 159 -0.23 12.12 -2.28
N GLN A 160 -1.44 12.48 -1.86
CA GLN A 160 -1.66 13.11 -0.55
C GLN A 160 -2.94 12.55 0.10
N LEU A 161 -2.88 12.23 1.39
CA LEU A 161 -4.06 11.92 2.18
C LEU A 161 -4.55 13.19 2.87
N ASN A 162 -5.76 13.65 2.56
CA ASN A 162 -6.32 14.93 3.01
C ASN A 162 -5.37 16.11 2.72
N HIS A 163 -4.78 16.14 1.52
CA HIS A 163 -3.77 17.12 1.08
C HIS A 163 -2.48 17.17 1.93
N ILE A 164 -2.17 16.09 2.64
CA ILE A 164 -0.92 15.91 3.39
C ILE A 164 -0.13 14.75 2.79
N SER A 165 1.14 14.97 2.46
CA SER A 165 2.10 13.88 2.23
C SER A 165 2.75 13.49 3.54
N MET A 166 2.72 12.20 3.88
CA MET A 166 3.36 11.70 5.10
C MET A 166 4.86 11.87 5.04
N LYS A 167 5.40 12.65 5.98
CA LYS A 167 6.83 12.72 6.24
C LYS A 167 7.18 11.71 7.33
N MET A 168 7.91 10.68 6.94
CA MET A 168 8.43 9.69 7.89
C MET A 168 9.36 10.40 8.89
N PRO A 169 9.14 10.20 10.21
CA PRO A 169 9.97 10.83 11.23
C PRO A 169 11.38 10.25 11.22
N SER A 170 12.37 11.06 11.59
CA SER A 170 13.78 10.65 11.66
C SER A 170 14.08 9.60 12.75
N SER A 171 13.14 9.40 13.67
CA SER A 171 13.19 8.36 14.71
C SER A 171 11.85 7.62 14.78
N PRO A 172 11.85 6.30 15.05
CA PRO A 172 10.63 5.52 15.20
C PRO A 172 9.71 6.12 16.28
N LEU A 173 8.44 6.37 15.91
CA LEU A 173 7.45 7.02 16.78
C LEU A 173 7.25 6.28 18.10
N LEU A 174 7.21 4.94 18.07
CA LEU A 174 7.00 4.11 19.25
C LEU A 174 8.13 4.24 20.29
N LEU A 175 9.35 4.56 19.84
CA LEU A 175 10.51 4.79 20.70
C LEU A 175 10.60 6.24 21.15
N ALA A 176 10.47 7.17 20.19
CA ALA A 176 10.68 8.59 20.42
C ALA A 176 9.55 9.23 21.24
N ARG A 177 8.32 8.73 21.09
CA ARG A 177 7.10 9.24 21.76
C ARG A 177 7.03 10.77 21.71
N PRO A 178 7.09 11.37 20.49
CA PRO A 178 7.20 12.82 20.37
C PRO A 178 5.91 13.51 20.83
N SER A 179 6.05 14.78 21.24
CA SER A 179 4.89 15.63 21.61
C SER A 179 3.87 15.69 20.47
N PRO A 180 2.56 15.72 20.76
CA PRO A 180 1.51 15.92 19.76
C PRO A 180 1.73 17.13 18.83
N ASP A 181 2.44 18.17 19.28
CA ASP A 181 2.76 19.36 18.48
C ASP A 181 3.66 19.05 17.26
N ASN A 182 4.29 17.87 17.21
CA ASN A 182 5.09 17.42 16.08
C ASN A 182 4.26 16.75 14.98
N PHE A 183 2.95 16.59 15.20
CA PHE A 183 2.05 15.91 14.27
C PHE A 183 1.11 16.90 13.59
N CYS A 184 0.56 16.47 12.46
CA CYS A 184 -0.47 17.19 11.74
C CYS A 184 -1.61 16.26 11.35
N ASN A 185 -2.75 16.84 10.99
CA ASN A 185 -3.86 16.18 10.32
C ASN A 185 -4.70 17.23 9.57
N ALA A 186 -5.79 16.78 8.94
CA ALA A 186 -6.66 17.64 8.15
C ALA A 186 -7.23 18.87 8.89
N SER A 187 -7.35 18.84 10.23
CA SER A 187 -7.84 19.99 11.00
C SER A 187 -6.75 20.94 11.49
N SER A 188 -5.47 20.57 11.35
CA SER A 188 -4.33 21.38 11.79
C SER A 188 -3.55 22.05 10.66
N ILE A 189 -3.81 21.66 9.41
CA ILE A 189 -3.13 22.22 8.24
C ILE A 189 -3.78 23.51 7.77
N ASP A 190 -3.00 24.36 7.11
CA ASP A 190 -3.48 25.60 6.51
C ASP A 190 -4.27 25.32 5.22
N GLU A 191 -5.23 26.19 4.87
CA GLU A 191 -6.02 26.04 3.64
C GLU A 191 -5.17 26.06 2.37
N SER A 192 -4.01 26.72 2.41
CA SER A 192 -3.05 26.72 1.29
C SER A 192 -2.52 25.33 0.95
N CYS A 193 -2.66 24.32 1.83
CA CYS A 193 -2.31 22.93 1.51
C CYS A 193 -3.18 22.30 0.42
N LYS A 194 -4.39 22.82 0.17
CA LYS A 194 -5.25 22.33 -0.92
C LYS A 194 -4.62 22.56 -2.29
N GLU A 195 -4.03 23.75 -2.50
CA GLU A 195 -3.36 24.13 -3.75
C GLU A 195 -1.84 23.84 -3.71
N GLY A 196 -1.23 24.04 -2.55
CA GLY A 196 0.20 23.88 -2.30
C GLY A 196 0.59 22.46 -1.90
N TYR A 197 1.89 22.28 -1.66
CA TYR A 197 2.45 21.02 -1.14
C TYR A 197 2.69 21.13 0.37
N CYS A 198 2.10 20.20 1.12
CA CYS A 198 2.27 20.10 2.56
C CYS A 198 2.78 18.71 2.94
N GLU A 199 3.87 18.67 3.71
CA GLU A 199 4.45 17.47 4.28
C GLU A 199 4.60 17.60 5.79
N CYS A 200 4.22 16.55 6.52
CA CYS A 200 4.37 16.46 7.97
C CYS A 200 4.10 15.03 8.44
N SER A 201 4.36 14.73 9.71
CA SER A 201 3.94 13.45 10.28
C SER A 201 2.42 13.46 10.51
N HIS A 202 1.68 12.92 9.54
CA HIS A 202 0.23 12.83 9.54
C HIS A 202 -0.23 11.78 10.55
N VAL A 203 -0.78 12.21 11.70
CA VAL A 203 -1.19 11.33 12.79
C VAL A 203 -2.63 11.57 13.21
N LEU A 204 -3.43 10.50 13.23
CA LEU A 204 -4.77 10.46 13.78
C LEU A 204 -4.72 9.78 15.15
N SER A 205 -5.03 10.52 16.22
CA SER A 205 -5.00 9.99 17.58
C SER A 205 -6.37 9.49 18.02
N VAL A 206 -6.42 8.26 18.55
CA VAL A 206 -7.66 7.61 19.01
C VAL A 206 -7.47 7.01 20.39
N ARG A 207 -8.55 7.00 21.20
CA ARG A 207 -8.53 6.38 22.52
C ARG A 207 -8.40 4.85 22.39
N LYS A 208 -7.67 4.24 23.33
CA LYS A 208 -7.61 2.78 23.45
C LYS A 208 -9.02 2.20 23.61
N ASN A 209 -9.27 1.06 22.94
CA ASN A 209 -10.54 0.33 22.86
C ASN A 209 -11.68 1.05 22.14
N ALA A 210 -11.44 2.21 21.52
CA ALA A 210 -12.43 2.88 20.70
C ALA A 210 -12.65 2.11 19.38
N VAL A 211 -13.88 2.14 18.87
CA VAL A 211 -14.19 1.68 17.51
C VAL A 211 -14.01 2.86 16.57
N VAL A 212 -13.16 2.68 15.58
CA VAL A 212 -12.77 3.70 14.62
C VAL A 212 -13.33 3.30 13.25
N GLU A 213 -14.11 4.19 12.65
CA GLU A 213 -14.53 4.11 11.25
C GLU A 213 -13.66 5.01 10.40
N VAL A 214 -13.18 4.49 9.27
CA VAL A 214 -12.44 5.25 8.27
C VAL A 214 -13.18 5.11 6.95
N ILE A 215 -13.67 6.23 6.43
CA ILE A 215 -14.20 6.35 5.07
C ILE A 215 -13.06 6.82 4.19
N ILE A 216 -12.54 5.89 3.40
CA ILE A 216 -11.42 6.13 2.51
C ILE A 216 -12.02 6.49 1.14
N VAL A 217 -11.67 7.65 0.59
CA VAL A 217 -12.25 8.20 -0.63
C VAL A 217 -11.16 8.37 -1.67
N ASP A 218 -11.34 7.74 -2.82
CA ASP A 218 -10.53 7.98 -4.02
C ASP A 218 -11.26 9.01 -4.87
N GLU A 219 -10.67 10.20 -5.06
CA GLU A 219 -11.32 11.28 -5.80
C GLU A 219 -11.37 10.99 -7.32
N GLY A 220 -10.56 10.06 -7.83
CA GLY A 220 -10.57 9.63 -9.24
C GLY A 220 -10.20 10.71 -10.25
N VAL A 221 -9.48 11.75 -9.81
CA VAL A 221 -9.02 12.88 -10.64
C VAL A 221 -7.91 12.44 -11.58
N THR A 222 -7.03 11.53 -11.14
CA THR A 222 -5.83 11.18 -11.91
C THR A 222 -5.62 9.68 -12.01
N PHE A 223 -5.70 9.19 -13.25
CA PHE A 223 -5.58 7.78 -13.64
C PHE A 223 -6.72 6.92 -13.07
N ASP A 224 -7.42 6.17 -13.93
CA ASP A 224 -8.49 5.23 -13.52
C ASP A 224 -7.87 4.05 -12.73
N ALA A 225 -7.48 4.31 -11.47
CA ALA A 225 -6.55 3.51 -10.69
C ALA A 225 -7.03 3.26 -9.28
N ASN A 226 -7.04 1.99 -8.90
CA ASN A 226 -7.44 1.56 -7.57
C ASN A 226 -6.24 1.56 -6.61
N HIS A 227 -6.51 1.71 -5.32
CA HIS A 227 -5.46 1.77 -4.31
C HIS A 227 -5.70 0.77 -3.17
N PRO A 228 -4.83 -0.23 -2.97
CA PRO A 228 -4.91 -1.11 -1.81
C PRO A 228 -4.41 -0.39 -0.57
N PHE A 229 -5.25 -0.19 0.45
CA PHE A 229 -4.85 0.36 1.74
C PHE A 229 -4.67 -0.74 2.78
N HIS A 230 -3.55 -0.67 3.50
CA HIS A 230 -3.17 -1.60 4.56
C HIS A 230 -3.04 -0.88 5.90
N LEU A 231 -3.52 -1.53 6.97
CA LEU A 231 -3.40 -1.05 8.35
C LEU A 231 -2.51 -1.99 9.16
N HIS A 232 -1.47 -1.44 9.76
CA HIS A 232 -0.61 -2.19 10.67
C HIS A 232 -1.28 -2.40 12.03
N GLY A 233 -0.89 -3.48 12.72
CA GLY A 233 -1.26 -3.74 14.12
C GLY A 233 -2.73 -4.08 14.38
N HIS A 234 -3.58 -4.06 13.35
CA HIS A 234 -5.00 -4.34 13.44
C HIS A 234 -5.48 -5.09 12.19
N ASN A 235 -6.50 -5.93 12.38
CA ASN A 235 -7.41 -6.25 11.28
C ASN A 235 -8.62 -5.29 11.37
N PHE A 236 -9.30 -5.05 10.26
CA PHE A 236 -10.48 -4.22 10.16
C PHE A 236 -11.60 -4.93 9.40
N ARG A 237 -12.84 -4.59 9.75
CA ARG A 237 -14.05 -5.01 9.04
C ARG A 237 -14.24 -4.10 7.82
N VAL A 238 -14.41 -4.67 6.63
CA VAL A 238 -14.78 -3.90 5.43
C VAL A 238 -16.30 -3.81 5.38
N VAL A 239 -16.87 -2.70 5.81
CA VAL A 239 -18.32 -2.59 6.03
C VAL A 239 -19.08 -2.00 4.83
N GLY A 240 -18.40 -1.40 3.87
CA GLY A 240 -19.02 -0.90 2.63
C GLY A 240 -17.96 -0.55 1.59
N MET A 241 -18.31 -0.67 0.32
CA MET A 241 -17.44 -0.35 -0.81
C MET A 241 -18.30 -0.01 -2.02
N ARG A 242 -18.02 1.10 -2.70
CA ARG A 242 -18.78 1.49 -3.88
C ARG A 242 -17.98 2.41 -4.78
N ARG A 243 -18.07 2.19 -6.10
CA ARG A 243 -17.69 3.20 -7.09
C ARG A 243 -18.89 4.10 -7.36
N LEU A 244 -18.70 5.42 -7.26
CA LEU A 244 -19.78 6.38 -7.47
C LEU A 244 -19.83 6.87 -8.91
N ALA A 245 -18.68 7.22 -9.46
CA ALA A 245 -18.50 7.68 -10.83
C ALA A 245 -17.02 7.49 -11.24
N ASN A 246 -16.60 8.12 -12.34
CA ASN A 246 -15.19 8.20 -12.70
C ASN A 246 -14.42 9.14 -11.77
N GLU A 247 -15.06 10.21 -11.31
CA GLU A 247 -14.50 11.17 -10.36
C GLU A 247 -15.52 11.44 -9.26
N THR A 248 -15.07 11.73 -8.04
CA THR A 248 -15.92 12.15 -6.93
C THR A 248 -15.16 13.11 -6.01
N THR A 249 -15.84 13.68 -5.03
CA THR A 249 -15.25 14.56 -4.03
C THR A 249 -15.56 14.09 -2.62
N ILE A 250 -14.72 14.49 -1.66
CA ILE A 250 -14.99 14.24 -0.24
C ILE A 250 -16.33 14.85 0.20
N GLU A 251 -16.75 16.00 -0.34
CA GLU A 251 -18.04 16.63 -0.05
C GLU A 251 -19.23 15.78 -0.53
N GLU A 252 -19.14 15.19 -1.72
CA GLU A 252 -20.17 14.28 -2.24
C GLU A 252 -20.31 13.03 -1.38
N VAL A 253 -19.19 12.39 -1.02
CA VAL A 253 -19.21 11.19 -0.17
C VAL A 253 -19.77 11.51 1.22
N LYS A 254 -19.43 12.66 1.80
CA LYS A 254 -20.03 13.13 3.06
C LYS A 254 -21.53 13.35 2.94
N ALA A 255 -22.00 13.99 1.87
CA ALA A 255 -23.42 14.18 1.62
C ALA A 255 -24.17 12.84 1.45
N PHE A 256 -23.54 11.86 0.80
CA PHE A 256 -24.06 10.49 0.71
C PHE A 256 -24.16 9.82 2.07
N ASP A 257 -23.15 9.99 2.94
CA ASP A 257 -23.18 9.43 4.30
C ASP A 257 -24.28 10.08 5.15
N GLU A 258 -24.38 11.41 5.12
CA GLU A 258 -25.41 12.18 5.83
C GLU A 258 -26.83 11.82 5.39
N ALA A 259 -27.01 11.49 4.10
CA ALA A 259 -28.27 11.00 3.55
C ALA A 259 -28.57 9.52 3.89
N GLY A 260 -27.65 8.82 4.56
CA GLY A 260 -27.77 7.40 4.89
C GLY A 260 -27.64 6.47 3.67
N LEU A 261 -27.06 6.96 2.57
CA LEU A 261 -26.85 6.21 1.34
C LEU A 261 -25.58 5.37 1.37
N LEU A 262 -24.64 5.70 2.28
CA LEU A 262 -23.46 4.90 2.55
C LEU A 262 -23.86 3.68 3.41
N LYS A 263 -24.23 2.59 2.73
CA LYS A 263 -24.64 1.34 3.36
C LYS A 263 -23.48 0.69 4.10
N ARG A 264 -23.78 0.17 5.29
CA ARG A 264 -22.80 -0.51 6.17
C ARG A 264 -23.28 -1.89 6.56
N ASN A 265 -22.51 -2.93 6.22
CA ASN A 265 -22.70 -4.28 6.73
C ASN A 265 -22.18 -4.40 8.17
N LEU A 266 -23.03 -4.10 9.14
CA LEU A 266 -22.72 -4.18 10.57
C LEU A 266 -23.05 -5.53 11.21
N LYS A 267 -23.22 -6.58 10.42
CA LYS A 267 -23.59 -7.93 10.91
C LYS A 267 -22.43 -8.91 10.82
N ASN A 268 -21.84 -9.02 9.64
CA ASN A 268 -20.82 -10.01 9.34
C ASN A 268 -19.88 -9.61 8.21
N ALA A 269 -19.52 -8.32 8.13
CA ALA A 269 -18.49 -7.83 7.21
C ALA A 269 -17.19 -8.65 7.31
N PRO A 270 -16.45 -8.86 6.21
CA PRO A 270 -15.20 -9.60 6.23
C PRO A 270 -14.16 -8.87 7.08
N LEU A 271 -13.28 -9.63 7.72
CA LEU A 271 -12.16 -9.10 8.50
C LEU A 271 -10.87 -9.22 7.67
N LYS A 272 -10.24 -8.08 7.40
CA LYS A 272 -9.10 -7.93 6.48
C LYS A 272 -8.03 -7.04 7.10
N ASP A 273 -6.80 -7.10 6.60
CA ASP A 273 -5.74 -6.13 6.95
C ASP A 273 -5.42 -5.18 5.78
N THR A 274 -5.90 -5.51 4.59
CA THR A 274 -5.68 -4.79 3.34
C THR A 274 -6.95 -4.85 2.52
N VAL A 275 -7.37 -3.73 1.93
CA VAL A 275 -8.53 -3.64 1.06
C VAL A 275 -8.30 -2.59 -0.02
N THR A 276 -8.77 -2.85 -1.23
CA THR A 276 -8.76 -1.84 -2.30
C THR A 276 -9.81 -0.76 -2.06
N VAL A 277 -9.53 0.44 -2.54
CA VAL A 277 -10.52 1.50 -2.75
C VAL A 277 -10.70 1.64 -4.27
N PRO A 278 -11.95 1.60 -4.79
CA PRO A 278 -12.21 1.83 -6.19
C PRO A 278 -12.02 3.32 -6.53
N ASP A 279 -11.41 3.58 -7.68
CA ASP A 279 -11.29 4.90 -8.31
C ASP A 279 -12.66 5.61 -8.42
N GLY A 280 -12.73 6.91 -8.11
CA GLY A 280 -13.98 7.67 -8.13
C GLY A 280 -15.04 7.14 -7.15
N GLY A 281 -14.61 6.65 -5.99
CA GLY A 281 -15.42 5.88 -5.07
C GLY A 281 -14.92 5.90 -3.63
N TYR A 282 -15.43 4.97 -2.82
CA TYR A 282 -15.04 4.86 -1.42
C TYR A 282 -14.98 3.41 -0.94
N THR A 283 -14.25 3.21 0.16
CA THR A 283 -14.30 2.02 0.99
C THR A 283 -14.37 2.40 2.45
N VAL A 284 -15.26 1.76 3.20
CA VAL A 284 -15.45 2.01 4.63
C VAL A 284 -14.95 0.83 5.43
N ILE A 285 -14.00 1.11 6.31
CA ILE A 285 -13.43 0.13 7.22
C ILE A 285 -13.72 0.49 8.67
N ARG A 286 -13.87 -0.53 9.52
CA ARG A 286 -13.99 -0.37 10.98
C ARG A 286 -13.01 -1.26 11.72
N PHE A 287 -12.32 -0.71 12.71
CA PHE A 287 -11.48 -1.51 13.61
C PHE A 287 -11.67 -1.10 15.06
N LYS A 288 -11.38 -2.03 15.97
CA LYS A 288 -11.27 -1.74 17.39
C LYS A 288 -9.82 -1.38 17.70
N ALA A 289 -9.59 -0.19 18.25
CA ALA A 289 -8.26 0.31 18.59
C ALA A 289 -7.74 -0.30 19.91
N ASP A 290 -7.63 -1.63 19.97
CA ASP A 290 -7.29 -2.41 21.18
C ASP A 290 -5.79 -2.70 21.32
N ASN A 291 -4.98 -2.30 20.35
CA ASN A 291 -3.53 -2.46 20.33
C ASN A 291 -2.82 -1.09 20.45
N PRO A 292 -2.40 -0.64 21.65
CA PRO A 292 -1.75 0.65 21.84
C PRO A 292 -0.41 0.77 21.12
N GLY A 293 -0.21 1.85 20.37
CA GLY A 293 1.00 2.08 19.58
C GLY A 293 0.82 3.12 18.49
N TYR A 294 1.77 3.16 17.57
CA TYR A 294 1.74 3.97 16.34
C TYR A 294 1.69 3.02 15.16
N TRP A 295 0.57 3.04 14.43
CA TRP A 295 0.29 2.07 13.38
C TRP A 295 0.16 2.76 12.03
N LEU A 296 1.04 2.39 11.11
CA LEU A 296 1.03 2.92 9.75
C LEU A 296 -0.24 2.45 9.02
N PHE A 297 -0.92 3.39 8.39
CA PHE A 297 -2.02 3.16 7.47
C PHE A 297 -1.62 3.76 6.13
N HIS A 298 -1.46 2.93 5.10
CA HIS A 298 -0.82 3.37 3.87
C HIS A 298 -1.32 2.61 2.65
N CYS A 299 -1.16 3.21 1.48
CA CYS A 299 -1.28 2.47 0.23
C CYS A 299 -0.18 1.40 0.16
N HIS A 300 -0.54 0.18 -0.19
CA HIS A 300 0.36 -0.98 -0.27
C HIS A 300 1.05 -1.09 -1.64
N ILE A 301 1.03 -0.02 -2.44
CA ILE A 301 1.93 0.17 -3.57
C ILE A 301 3.17 0.88 -3.04
N GLU A 302 4.32 0.20 -3.08
CA GLU A 302 5.56 0.64 -2.42
C GLU A 302 5.97 2.06 -2.83
N PHE A 303 5.84 2.37 -4.12
CA PHE A 303 6.14 3.69 -4.64
C PHE A 303 5.24 4.77 -4.00
N HIS A 304 3.95 4.49 -3.80
CA HIS A 304 2.98 5.46 -3.29
C HIS A 304 3.22 5.77 -1.81
N VAL A 305 3.50 4.76 -0.98
CA VAL A 305 3.84 4.96 0.43
C VAL A 305 5.14 5.75 0.57
N GLU A 306 6.15 5.46 -0.26
CA GLU A 306 7.42 6.18 -0.25
C GLU A 306 7.23 7.68 -0.56
N VAL A 307 6.39 8.02 -1.55
CA VAL A 307 6.14 9.43 -1.90
C VAL A 307 5.05 10.12 -1.06
N GLY A 308 4.56 9.46 0.00
CA GLY A 308 3.79 10.09 1.07
C GLY A 308 2.32 9.68 1.22
N MET A 309 1.86 8.64 0.50
CA MET A 309 0.48 8.13 0.58
C MET A 309 0.24 7.28 1.84
N ALA A 310 0.38 7.92 2.99
CA ALA A 310 0.26 7.27 4.29
C ALA A 310 -0.23 8.23 5.38
N LEU A 311 -0.63 7.66 6.50
CA LEU A 311 -0.81 8.32 7.78
C LEU A 311 -0.56 7.32 8.90
N VAL A 312 -0.57 7.77 10.15
CA VAL A 312 -0.39 6.92 11.32
C VAL A 312 -1.57 7.05 12.27
N PHE A 313 -2.10 5.93 12.75
CA PHE A 313 -3.00 5.91 13.90
C PHE A 313 -2.18 5.80 15.19
N LYS A 314 -2.27 6.81 16.07
CA LYS A 314 -1.79 6.73 17.46
C LYS A 314 -2.93 6.18 18.33
N VAL A 315 -2.77 4.96 18.80
CA VAL A 315 -3.76 4.27 19.65
C VAL A 315 -3.35 4.36 21.12
N GLY A 316 -4.18 5.01 21.93
CA GLY A 316 -3.96 5.17 23.36
C GLY A 316 -2.86 6.17 23.72
N GLU A 317 -2.51 6.22 25.00
CA GLU A 317 -1.44 7.06 25.54
C GLU A 317 -0.12 6.30 25.68
N ASP A 318 0.99 7.03 25.83
CA ASP A 318 2.33 6.43 25.94
C ASP A 318 2.48 5.46 27.12
N LYS A 319 1.67 5.66 28.17
CA LYS A 319 1.58 4.76 29.34
C LYS A 319 0.87 3.43 29.02
N ASP A 320 0.07 3.39 27.97
CA ASP A 320 -0.65 2.20 27.52
C ASP A 320 0.20 1.32 26.60
N MET A 321 1.28 1.88 26.03
CA MET A 321 2.19 1.21 25.12
C MET A 321 3.23 0.38 25.87
N ALA A 322 3.66 -0.73 25.26
CA ALA A 322 4.72 -1.55 25.81
C ALA A 322 6.00 -0.72 26.03
N PRO A 323 6.76 -0.99 27.11
CA PRO A 323 8.05 -0.34 27.32
C PRO A 323 9.02 -0.74 26.21
N VAL A 324 9.93 0.17 25.87
CA VAL A 324 11.03 -0.13 24.95
C VAL A 324 11.86 -1.28 25.55
N PRO A 325 12.15 -2.35 24.80
CA PRO A 325 13.01 -3.43 25.27
C PRO A 325 14.36 -2.90 25.78
N ARG A 326 14.93 -3.59 26.78
CA ARG A 326 16.30 -3.27 27.23
C ARG A 326 17.26 -3.43 26.04
N ASP A 327 18.19 -2.50 25.92
CA ASP A 327 19.22 -2.48 24.87
C ASP A 327 18.66 -2.37 23.44
N PHE A 328 17.43 -1.87 23.27
CA PHE A 328 16.89 -1.57 21.95
C PHE A 328 17.72 -0.48 21.26
N PRO A 329 18.14 -0.64 19.98
CA PRO A 329 18.96 0.34 19.30
C PRO A 329 18.29 1.72 19.24
N THR A 330 19.04 2.75 19.62
CA THR A 330 18.61 4.14 19.46
C THR A 330 19.05 4.68 18.12
N CYS A 331 18.22 5.52 17.50
CA CYS A 331 18.62 6.27 16.32
C CYS A 331 19.66 7.33 16.70
N GLY A 332 20.69 7.46 15.85
CA GLY A 332 21.66 8.53 15.91
C GLY A 332 21.83 9.13 14.52
N ASN A 333 22.34 10.36 14.46
CA ASN A 333 22.72 10.93 13.18
C ASN A 333 23.90 10.14 12.60
N TYR A 334 23.84 9.81 11.30
CA TYR A 334 25.01 9.33 10.59
C TYR A 334 26.09 10.42 10.65
N MET A 335 27.15 10.17 11.42
CA MET A 335 28.35 10.99 11.41
C MET A 335 29.42 10.23 10.64
N PRO A 336 29.76 10.62 9.40
CA PRO A 336 30.87 10.00 8.70
C PRO A 336 32.17 10.24 9.49
N ASP A 337 33.01 9.21 9.59
CA ASP A 337 34.25 9.19 10.40
C ASP A 337 35.17 10.40 10.13
N ASN A 338 35.09 10.99 8.94
CA ASN A 338 35.93 12.08 8.45
C ASN A 338 35.62 13.45 9.10
N MET A 339 34.54 13.58 9.88
CA MET A 339 34.18 14.83 10.57
C MET A 339 34.98 15.08 11.85
N LEU A 340 35.68 14.07 12.39
CA LEU A 340 36.70 14.30 13.44
C LEU A 340 38.01 14.85 12.84
N GLU A 341 38.34 14.53 11.58
CA GLU A 341 39.52 15.07 10.90
C GLU A 341 39.31 16.51 10.39
N HIS A 342 38.11 16.86 9.90
CA HIS A 342 37.81 18.21 9.37
C HIS A 342 37.73 19.32 10.44
N ALA A 343 37.72 18.98 11.73
CA ALA A 343 37.80 19.97 12.80
C ALA A 343 39.22 20.55 12.98
N THR A 344 40.25 19.97 12.34
CA THR A 344 41.66 20.36 12.53
C THR A 344 42.36 20.87 11.27
N THR A 345 41.72 20.78 10.08
CA THR A 345 42.31 21.29 8.84
C THR A 345 41.93 22.76 8.62
N PRO A 346 42.91 23.67 8.38
CA PRO A 346 42.62 25.08 8.10
C PRO A 346 41.82 25.21 6.80
N LYS A 347 40.81 26.10 6.79
CA LYS A 347 40.08 26.45 5.56
C LYS A 347 41.05 26.92 4.46
N PRO A 348 40.91 26.46 3.20
CA PRO A 348 41.73 26.96 2.10
C PRO A 348 41.42 28.45 1.83
N ASN A 349 42.46 29.23 1.54
CA ASN A 349 42.31 30.64 1.17
C ASN A 349 41.59 30.78 -0.18
N ALA A 350 40.67 31.75 -0.25
CA ALA A 350 39.78 31.99 -1.39
C ALA A 350 40.45 32.43 -2.72
N ASN A 351 41.79 32.45 -2.79
CA ASN A 351 42.54 32.84 -3.98
C ASN A 351 43.22 31.67 -4.69
N ASP A 352 43.14 30.44 -4.17
CA ASP A 352 43.62 29.27 -4.91
C ASP A 352 42.48 28.74 -5.80
N GLY A 353 42.52 29.11 -7.07
CA GLY A 353 41.52 28.80 -8.11
C GLY A 353 41.38 27.31 -8.48
N LYS A 354 41.30 26.41 -7.49
CA LYS A 354 40.98 25.00 -7.73
C LYS A 354 39.47 24.79 -7.70
N VAL A 355 38.94 24.54 -8.89
CA VAL A 355 37.57 24.03 -9.10
C VAL A 355 37.45 22.68 -8.39
N ILE A 356 36.48 22.57 -7.48
CA ILE A 356 36.09 21.29 -6.88
C ILE A 356 35.31 20.53 -7.96
N SER A 357 35.96 19.55 -8.59
CA SER A 357 35.30 18.57 -9.45
C SER A 357 34.82 17.42 -8.58
N ILE A 358 33.50 17.32 -8.39
CA ILE A 358 32.87 16.17 -7.74
C ILE A 358 32.59 15.17 -8.85
N THR A 359 33.43 14.14 -8.99
CA THR A 359 33.27 13.18 -10.09
C THR A 359 32.34 12.02 -9.79
N HIS A 360 32.05 11.61 -8.55
CA HIS A 360 31.10 10.52 -8.26
C HIS A 360 30.53 10.61 -6.82
N TRP A 361 29.28 10.14 -6.62
CA TRP A 361 28.53 10.20 -5.34
C TRP A 361 28.65 8.96 -4.42
N TRP A 362 29.59 8.04 -4.68
CA TRP A 362 29.88 6.90 -3.79
C TRP A 362 31.38 6.58 -3.78
N PRO A 363 31.99 6.21 -2.63
CA PRO A 363 33.38 5.79 -2.59
C PRO A 363 33.51 4.37 -3.18
N VAL A 364 34.05 4.27 -4.40
CA VAL A 364 34.56 3.00 -4.92
C VAL A 364 35.93 2.77 -4.29
N VAL A 365 36.00 1.84 -3.34
CA VAL A 365 37.28 1.36 -2.79
C VAL A 365 37.93 0.46 -3.85
N TYR A 366 38.95 0.97 -4.54
CA TYR A 366 39.79 0.13 -5.39
C TYR A 366 40.74 -0.68 -4.50
N VAL A 367 40.42 -1.95 -4.29
CA VAL A 367 41.36 -2.91 -3.71
C VAL A 367 42.29 -3.37 -4.83
N ASN A 368 43.53 -2.86 -4.84
CA ASN A 368 44.58 -3.34 -5.72
C ASN A 368 44.99 -4.77 -5.32
N ASN A 369 44.39 -5.78 -5.94
CA ASN A 369 44.90 -7.15 -5.89
C ASN A 369 45.68 -7.45 -7.17
N THR A 370 46.99 -7.26 -7.11
CA THR A 370 47.94 -7.83 -8.07
C THR A 370 48.19 -9.29 -7.71
N THR A 371 47.33 -10.19 -8.19
CA THR A 371 47.72 -11.56 -8.54
C THR A 371 46.64 -12.18 -9.42
N SER A 372 47.05 -12.61 -10.60
CA SER A 372 46.25 -13.33 -11.59
C SER A 372 45.82 -14.69 -11.05
N SER A 373 44.52 -14.99 -11.09
CA SER A 373 43.96 -16.33 -11.25
C SER A 373 42.45 -16.22 -11.53
N ALA A 374 42.01 -16.91 -12.58
CA ALA A 374 40.67 -16.87 -13.12
C ALA A 374 39.57 -17.20 -12.10
N VAL A 375 38.52 -16.39 -12.07
CA VAL A 375 37.20 -16.80 -11.57
C VAL A 375 36.17 -16.41 -12.61
N VAL A 376 35.59 -17.43 -13.22
CA VAL A 376 34.43 -17.35 -14.12
C VAL A 376 33.27 -16.70 -13.35
N LEU A 377 32.81 -15.53 -13.80
CA LEU A 377 31.56 -14.93 -13.32
C LEU A 377 30.39 -15.77 -13.85
N LYS A 378 29.80 -16.59 -12.98
CA LYS A 378 28.44 -17.13 -13.19
C LYS A 378 27.42 -15.98 -13.00
N PRO A 379 26.30 -15.99 -13.74
CA PRO A 379 25.27 -14.97 -13.61
C PRO A 379 24.74 -14.96 -12.18
N ALA A 380 24.68 -13.77 -11.59
CA ALA A 380 24.20 -13.55 -10.24
C ALA A 380 22.75 -14.01 -10.13
N TYR A 381 22.51 -14.83 -9.11
CA TYR A 381 21.18 -15.15 -8.63
C TYR A 381 20.46 -13.85 -8.27
N VAL A 382 19.45 -13.50 -9.05
CA VAL A 382 18.39 -12.60 -8.60
C VAL A 382 17.59 -13.40 -7.57
N VAL A 383 17.86 -13.16 -6.30
CA VAL A 383 17.04 -13.70 -5.21
C VAL A 383 15.79 -12.82 -5.13
N LEU A 384 14.80 -13.12 -5.96
CA LEU A 384 13.42 -12.68 -5.80
C LEU A 384 12.85 -13.41 -4.58
N TRP A 385 12.81 -12.74 -3.43
CA TRP A 385 11.97 -13.18 -2.32
C TRP A 385 10.52 -12.83 -2.65
N PHE A 386 9.86 -13.67 -3.46
CA PHE A 386 8.41 -13.77 -3.48
C PHE A 386 8.03 -15.02 -2.70
N LEU A 387 7.76 -14.87 -1.41
CA LEU A 387 7.00 -15.87 -0.66
C LEU A 387 5.54 -15.45 -0.68
N TRP A 388 4.85 -15.81 -1.76
CA TRP A 388 3.40 -15.96 -1.74
C TRP A 388 3.12 -17.42 -1.37
N PHE A 389 2.65 -17.65 -0.15
CA PHE A 389 2.02 -18.92 0.18
C PHE A 389 0.54 -18.81 -0.24
N LEU A 390 0.24 -19.20 -1.47
CA LEU A 390 -1.09 -19.71 -1.81
C LEU A 390 -1.20 -21.09 -1.18
N HIS A 391 -2.15 -21.28 -0.25
CA HIS A 391 -2.39 -22.59 0.34
C HIS A 391 -3.47 -23.30 -0.47
N PHE A 392 -3.06 -24.25 -1.31
CA PHE A 392 -3.98 -25.05 -2.10
C PHE A 392 -4.53 -26.20 -1.25
N GLY A 393 -5.83 -26.16 -0.96
CA GLY A 393 -6.57 -27.32 -0.44
C GLY A 393 -7.24 -28.05 -1.59
N ILE A 394 -6.71 -29.22 -1.99
CA ILE A 394 -7.38 -30.11 -2.95
C ILE A 394 -8.34 -31.00 -2.17
N LYS A 395 -9.61 -31.00 -2.55
CA LYS A 395 -10.60 -31.94 -2.01
C LYS A 395 -10.77 -33.06 -3.04
N THR A 396 -10.27 -34.25 -2.71
CA THR A 396 -10.43 -35.49 -3.50
C THR A 396 -11.81 -36.10 -3.33
#